data_AF-A0A4W4DVW3-F1
#
_entry.id   AF-A0A4W4DVW3-F1
#
_cell.length_a   1.000
_cell.length_b   1.000
_cell.length_c   1.000
_cell.angle_alpha   90.00
_cell.angle_beta   90.00
_cell.angle_gamma   90.00
#
_symmetry.space_group_name_H-M   'P 1'
#
loop_
_entity.id
_entity.type
_entity.pdbx_description
1 polymer ?
#
loop_
_entity_poly.entity_id
_entity_poly.type
_entity_poly.pdbx_seq_one_letter_code
_entity_poly.pdbx_strand_id
1 'polypeptide(L)'
;MSSTFVTLAEVLEARGGPLEEDEVWSLLLGSTETLLDLYHKGKAASHSNICNIISPASLLLSATGTLAFRNCAMMEEARAFTAPELAYVSLRTQDISLSFQMIVYSLGMTLYWSVDYHLPQNQPIQLSDSLNGLLLSMCEDMAYRREKLSTILETCESHHKAALLPPPNRVIKDLVEKLFCDSVRSKKHTNNQTETFTLG
;
A
#
# COMPACT_ATOMS: atom_id res chain seq x y z
N MET A 1 5.22 -2.57 23.74
CA MET A 1 4.91 -3.26 22.48
C MET A 1 5.96 -2.83 21.46
N SER A 2 6.74 -3.76 20.90
CA SER A 2 7.72 -3.43 19.86
C SER A 2 6.98 -2.90 18.63
N SER A 3 7.39 -1.76 18.08
CA SER A 3 6.85 -1.22 16.82
C SER A 3 7.41 -2.02 15.64
N THR A 4 6.89 -3.24 15.48
CA THR A 4 7.28 -4.10 14.36
C THR A 4 6.52 -3.61 13.13
N PHE A 5 7.26 -3.19 12.13
CA PHE A 5 6.72 -2.86 10.81
C PHE A 5 6.91 -4.06 9.90
N VAL A 6 5.91 -4.29 9.06
CA VAL A 6 5.91 -5.25 7.96
C VAL A 6 5.55 -4.49 6.68
N THR A 7 6.02 -4.97 5.54
CA THR A 7 5.70 -4.41 4.23
C THR A 7 4.33 -4.89 3.76
N LEU A 8 3.68 -4.13 2.88
CA LEU A 8 2.47 -4.60 2.20
C LEU A 8 2.75 -5.88 1.40
N ALA A 9 3.94 -6.02 0.82
CA ALA A 9 4.37 -7.24 0.14
C ALA A 9 4.33 -8.47 1.07
N GLU A 10 4.88 -8.36 2.29
CA GLU A 10 4.83 -9.45 3.28
C GLU A 10 3.38 -9.76 3.71
N VAL A 11 2.53 -8.74 3.85
CA VAL A 11 1.09 -8.90 4.13
C VAL A 11 0.40 -9.72 3.05
N LEU A 12 0.62 -9.35 1.79
CA LEU A 12 0.05 -10.03 0.62
C LEU A 12 0.59 -11.46 0.47
N GLU A 13 1.90 -11.65 0.68
CA GLU A 13 2.55 -12.96 0.61
C GLU A 13 1.96 -13.93 1.63
N ALA A 14 1.82 -13.53 2.90
CA ALA A 14 1.33 -14.44 3.92
C ALA A 14 -0.17 -14.74 3.80
N ARG A 15 -0.99 -13.78 3.35
CA ARG A 15 -2.43 -14.02 3.10
C ARG A 15 -2.67 -14.83 1.82
N GLY A 16 -1.72 -14.81 0.88
CA GLY A 16 -1.75 -15.59 -0.36
C GLY A 16 -2.77 -15.15 -1.41
N GLY A 17 -3.26 -13.91 -1.32
CA GLY A 17 -4.30 -13.38 -2.22
C GLY A 17 -4.45 -11.86 -2.14
N PRO A 18 -5.35 -11.28 -2.94
CA PRO A 18 -5.46 -9.84 -3.08
C PRO A 18 -6.04 -9.17 -1.83
N LEU A 19 -5.91 -7.85 -1.77
CA LEU A 19 -6.67 -7.03 -0.82
C LEU A 19 -8.14 -6.95 -1.22
N GLU A 20 -8.99 -6.82 -0.22
CA GLU A 20 -10.40 -6.49 -0.39
C GLU A 20 -10.59 -4.97 -0.58
N GLU A 21 -11.68 -4.56 -1.23
CA GLU A 21 -11.96 -3.15 -1.52
C GLU A 21 -11.94 -2.25 -0.26
N ASP A 22 -12.54 -2.69 0.84
CA ASP A 22 -12.54 -1.95 2.11
C ASP A 22 -11.13 -1.79 2.70
N GLU A 23 -10.27 -2.78 2.48
CA GLU A 23 -8.86 -2.74 2.90
C GLU A 23 -8.09 -1.71 2.06
N VAL A 24 -8.39 -1.60 0.76
CA VAL A 24 -7.80 -0.60 -0.15
C VAL A 24 -8.23 0.81 0.24
N TRP A 25 -9.53 1.04 0.47
CA TRP A 25 -10.03 2.33 0.95
C TRP A 25 -9.35 2.76 2.26
N SER A 26 -9.15 1.81 3.17
CA SER A 26 -8.49 2.08 4.46
C SER A 26 -7.01 2.38 4.31
N LEU A 27 -6.30 1.64 3.46
CA LEU A 27 -4.89 1.90 3.18
C LEU A 27 -4.69 3.21 2.43
N LEU A 28 -5.57 3.55 1.48
CA LEU A 28 -5.50 4.81 0.74
C LEU A 28 -5.73 6.01 1.66
N LEU A 29 -6.75 5.95 2.52
CA LEU A 29 -7.01 6.98 3.52
C LEU A 29 -5.81 7.16 4.45
N GLY A 30 -5.38 6.08 5.12
CA GLY A 30 -4.26 6.15 6.07
C GLY A 30 -2.94 6.58 5.41
N SER A 31 -2.69 6.17 4.17
CA SER A 31 -1.49 6.58 3.43
C SER A 31 -1.53 8.06 3.11
N THR A 32 -2.70 8.56 2.69
CA THR A 32 -2.93 9.97 2.36
C THR A 32 -2.76 10.86 3.58
N GLU A 33 -3.34 10.48 4.73
CA GLU A 33 -3.15 11.17 6.01
C GLU A 33 -1.67 11.21 6.40
N THR A 34 -0.99 10.06 6.34
CA THR A 34 0.43 9.94 6.71
C THR A 34 1.31 10.80 5.80
N LEU A 35 1.03 10.80 4.50
CA LEU A 35 1.73 11.64 3.53
C LEU A 35 1.55 13.12 3.86
N LEU A 36 0.30 13.61 3.99
CA LEU A 36 0.01 15.00 4.33
C LEU A 36 0.70 15.43 5.63
N ASP A 37 0.71 14.57 6.65
CA ASP A 37 1.40 14.79 7.91
C ASP A 37 2.92 14.98 7.73
N LEU A 38 3.55 14.16 6.89
CA LEU A 38 4.99 14.26 6.59
C LEU A 38 5.33 15.57 5.89
N TYR A 39 4.44 16.06 5.02
CA TYR A 39 4.60 17.33 4.32
C TYR A 39 4.35 18.54 5.21
N HIS A 40 3.25 18.56 5.98
CA HIS A 40 2.90 19.67 6.87
C HIS A 40 3.90 19.87 8.01
N LYS A 41 4.45 18.78 8.56
CA LYS A 41 5.41 18.84 9.69
C LYS A 41 6.81 19.28 9.27
N GLY A 42 7.03 19.73 8.03
CA GLY A 42 8.34 20.21 7.54
C GLY A 42 9.44 19.14 7.53
N LYS A 43 9.12 17.88 7.84
CA LYS A 43 10.08 16.77 7.80
C LYS A 43 10.49 16.40 6.37
N ALA A 44 9.71 16.80 5.37
CA ALA A 44 10.08 16.76 3.96
C ALA A 44 11.26 17.67 3.60
N ALA A 45 11.53 18.74 4.38
CA ALA A 45 12.63 19.68 4.11
C ALA A 45 13.95 19.30 4.81
N SER A 46 13.91 18.49 5.88
CA SER A 46 15.11 18.11 6.65
C SER A 46 15.68 16.74 6.28
N HIS A 47 14.86 15.85 5.69
CA HIS A 47 15.33 14.60 5.10
C HIS A 47 15.08 14.60 3.60
N SER A 48 16.07 15.10 2.86
CA SER A 48 16.36 14.74 1.47
C SER A 48 15.90 13.32 1.16
N ASN A 49 14.75 13.14 0.50
CA ASN A 49 14.32 12.00 -0.33
C ASN A 49 12.84 12.17 -0.74
N ILE A 50 12.54 13.26 -1.41
CA ILE A 50 11.21 13.54 -1.99
C ILE A 50 10.92 12.62 -3.22
N CYS A 51 11.89 11.76 -3.60
CA CYS A 51 11.78 10.70 -4.61
C CYS A 51 11.31 9.34 -4.05
N ASN A 52 10.42 9.29 -3.06
CA ASN A 52 10.00 8.01 -2.51
C ASN A 52 8.98 7.34 -3.43
N ILE A 53 9.44 6.38 -4.22
CA ILE A 53 8.57 5.48 -4.97
C ILE A 53 7.86 4.58 -3.96
N ILE A 54 6.53 4.72 -3.86
CA ILE A 54 5.70 3.81 -3.08
C ILE A 54 5.49 2.54 -3.91
N SER A 55 5.73 1.41 -3.27
CA SER A 55 5.62 0.06 -3.80
C SER A 55 5.13 -0.84 -2.67
N PRO A 56 4.64 -2.06 -2.96
CA PRO A 56 4.27 -3.03 -1.92
C PRO A 56 5.41 -3.29 -0.93
N ALA A 57 6.65 -3.25 -1.42
CA ALA A 57 7.83 -3.43 -0.58
C ALA A 57 8.15 -2.19 0.26
N SER A 58 7.78 -0.97 -0.15
CA SER A 58 8.11 0.26 0.58
C SER A 58 7.02 0.80 1.52
N LEU A 59 5.77 0.38 1.33
CA LEU A 59 4.65 0.69 2.22
C LEU A 59 4.72 -0.20 3.46
N LEU A 60 4.98 0.42 4.62
CA LEU A 60 5.14 -0.25 5.90
C LEU A 60 3.88 -0.10 6.76
N LEU A 61 3.40 -1.21 7.31
CA LEU A 61 2.26 -1.31 8.21
C LEU A 61 2.77 -1.74 9.59
N SER A 62 2.29 -1.11 10.65
CA SER A 62 2.63 -1.50 12.02
C SER A 62 1.48 -2.23 12.72
N ALA A 63 1.83 -3.10 13.68
CA ALA A 63 0.85 -3.72 14.58
C ALA A 63 0.10 -2.72 15.47
N THR A 64 0.51 -1.44 15.48
CA THR A 64 -0.20 -0.35 16.15
C THR A 64 -1.19 0.37 15.25
N GLY A 65 -1.33 -0.04 13.98
CA GLY A 65 -2.25 0.57 13.03
C GLY A 65 -1.71 1.83 12.36
N THR A 66 -0.39 2.01 12.32
CA THR A 66 0.24 3.17 11.68
C THR A 66 0.93 2.77 10.39
N LEU A 67 1.06 3.72 9.46
CA LEU A 67 1.81 3.56 8.23
C LEU A 67 3.14 4.32 8.27
N ALA A 68 4.10 3.82 7.50
CA ALA A 68 5.33 4.51 7.19
C ALA A 68 5.80 4.16 5.77
N PHE A 69 6.71 4.94 5.23
CA PHE A 69 7.27 4.72 3.90
C PHE A 69 8.79 4.62 4.00
N ARG A 70 9.36 3.52 3.49
CA ARG A 70 10.82 3.40 3.32
C ARG A 70 11.23 3.84 1.91
N ASN A 71 12.39 4.46 1.76
CA ASN A 71 12.90 4.78 0.43
C ASN A 71 13.43 3.52 -0.25
N CYS A 72 12.81 3.13 -1.37
CA CYS A 72 13.21 2.00 -2.19
C CYS A 72 13.40 2.36 -3.67
N ALA A 73 13.63 3.64 -3.99
CA ALA A 73 13.63 4.11 -5.39
C ALA A 73 14.67 3.43 -6.29
N MET A 74 15.70 2.80 -5.71
CA MET A 74 16.77 2.12 -6.45
C MET A 74 16.55 0.60 -6.59
N MET A 75 15.47 0.05 -6.01
CA MET A 75 15.16 -1.38 -6.12
C MET A 75 14.53 -1.67 -7.50
N GLU A 76 14.90 -2.79 -8.12
CA GLU A 76 14.42 -3.13 -9.46
C GLU A 76 12.90 -3.34 -9.48
N GLU A 77 12.35 -3.87 -8.39
CA GLU A 77 10.93 -4.10 -8.19
C GLU A 77 10.14 -2.79 -8.14
N ALA A 78 10.77 -1.67 -7.77
CA ALA A 78 10.11 -0.36 -7.71
C ALA A 78 9.84 0.23 -9.10
N ARG A 79 10.48 -0.28 -10.16
CA ARG A 79 10.31 0.24 -11.54
C ARG A 79 8.87 0.13 -12.04
N ALA A 80 8.15 -0.93 -11.66
CA ALA A 80 6.74 -1.12 -12.05
C ALA A 80 5.79 -0.08 -11.43
N PHE A 81 6.22 0.59 -10.35
CA PHE A 81 5.43 1.57 -9.60
C PHE A 81 5.89 3.01 -9.87
N THR A 82 6.82 3.18 -10.81
CA THR A 82 7.45 4.46 -11.10
C THR A 82 6.60 5.28 -12.05
N ALA A 83 6.41 6.57 -11.74
CA ALA A 83 5.71 7.50 -12.62
C ALA A 83 6.48 7.70 -13.95
N PRO A 84 5.78 7.78 -15.10
CA PRO A 84 6.40 7.80 -16.43
C PRO A 84 7.38 8.96 -16.64
N GLU A 85 7.14 10.11 -16.00
CA GLU A 85 8.01 11.28 -16.09
C GLU A 85 9.35 11.11 -15.35
N LEU A 86 9.51 10.13 -14.45
CA LEU A 86 10.78 9.94 -13.73
C LEU A 86 11.95 9.65 -14.69
N ALA A 87 11.69 9.02 -15.83
CA ALA A 87 12.69 8.79 -16.87
C ALA A 87 13.26 10.08 -17.49
N TYR A 88 12.51 11.18 -17.43
CA TYR A 88 12.84 12.45 -18.08
C TYR A 88 13.15 13.58 -17.07
N VAL A 89 12.88 13.37 -15.78
CA VAL A 89 13.12 14.37 -14.74
C VAL A 89 14.56 14.30 -14.25
N SER A 90 15.30 15.40 -14.43
CA SER A 90 16.58 15.59 -13.76
C SER A 90 16.37 15.70 -12.25
N LEU A 91 16.96 14.78 -11.49
CA LEU A 91 16.95 14.75 -10.01
C LEU A 91 17.46 16.04 -9.34
N ARG A 92 18.00 16.99 -10.11
CA ARG A 92 18.59 18.25 -9.61
C ARG A 92 17.61 19.44 -9.60
N THR A 93 16.42 19.31 -10.20
CA THR A 93 15.45 20.42 -10.39
C THR A 93 14.03 20.03 -9.97
N GLN A 94 13.89 19.21 -8.91
CA GLN A 94 12.58 18.73 -8.49
C GLN A 94 11.72 19.82 -7.87
N ASP A 95 10.68 20.22 -8.62
CA ASP A 95 9.51 20.89 -8.07
C ASP A 95 8.82 19.96 -7.08
N ILE A 96 8.52 20.48 -5.90
CA ILE A 96 7.78 19.78 -4.85
C ILE A 96 6.44 19.27 -5.41
N SER A 97 5.79 20.06 -6.27
CA SER A 97 4.50 19.73 -6.90
C SER A 97 4.58 18.51 -7.81
N LEU A 98 5.67 18.37 -8.58
CA LEU A 98 5.89 17.19 -9.42
C LEU A 98 6.16 15.94 -8.57
N SER A 99 6.84 16.12 -7.45
CA SER A 99 7.15 15.02 -6.55
C SER A 99 5.91 14.45 -5.87
N PHE A 100 4.95 15.32 -5.50
CA PHE A 100 3.63 14.89 -5.04
C PHE A 100 2.92 14.03 -6.09
N GLN A 101 2.95 14.45 -7.35
CA GLN A 101 2.28 13.73 -8.43
C GLN A 101 2.94 12.36 -8.70
N MET A 102 4.26 12.26 -8.59
CA MET A 102 4.97 10.96 -8.66
C MET A 102 4.56 10.02 -7.53
N ILE A 103 4.42 10.55 -6.31
CA ILE A 103 4.03 9.78 -5.13
C ILE A 103 2.58 9.28 -5.25
N VAL A 104 1.65 10.15 -5.68
CA VAL A 104 0.26 9.77 -5.96
C VAL A 104 0.18 8.63 -6.97
N TYR A 105 0.93 8.74 -8.09
CA TYR A 105 0.99 7.68 -9.09
C TYR A 105 1.50 6.36 -8.51
N SER A 106 2.63 6.40 -7.79
CA SER A 106 3.24 5.20 -7.23
C SER A 106 2.36 4.52 -6.18
N LEU A 107 1.63 5.31 -5.38
CA LEU A 107 0.63 4.80 -4.43
C LEU A 107 -0.55 4.15 -5.16
N GLY A 108 -1.07 4.79 -6.20
CA GLY A 108 -2.16 4.24 -7.02
C GLY A 108 -1.77 2.90 -7.66
N MET A 109 -0.58 2.84 -8.28
CA MET A 109 -0.05 1.60 -8.86
C MET A 109 0.17 0.50 -7.80
N THR A 110 0.62 0.89 -6.60
CA THR A 110 0.80 -0.06 -5.48
C THR A 110 -0.52 -0.70 -5.07
N LEU A 111 -1.60 0.09 -5.01
CA LEU A 111 -2.93 -0.39 -4.64
C LEU A 111 -3.61 -1.17 -5.77
N TYR A 112 -3.40 -0.79 -7.03
CA TYR A 112 -3.85 -1.60 -8.17
C TYR A 112 -3.21 -2.99 -8.17
N TRP A 113 -1.89 -3.01 -7.95
CA TRP A 113 -1.17 -4.28 -7.90
C TRP A 113 -1.62 -5.16 -6.73
N SER A 114 -1.99 -4.56 -5.59
CA SER A 114 -2.42 -5.33 -4.42
C SER A 114 -3.80 -5.98 -4.58
N VAL A 115 -4.69 -5.43 -5.41
CA VAL A 115 -5.99 -6.03 -5.72
C VAL A 115 -5.92 -7.07 -6.85
N ASP A 116 -4.85 -7.03 -7.65
CA ASP A 116 -4.53 -8.03 -8.68
C ASP A 116 -3.65 -9.18 -8.15
N TYR A 117 -3.17 -9.07 -6.90
CA TYR A 117 -2.16 -9.98 -6.36
C TYR A 117 -2.66 -11.43 -6.30
N HIS A 118 -2.00 -12.30 -7.06
CA HIS A 118 -2.34 -13.73 -7.18
C HIS A 118 -3.80 -13.99 -7.59
N LEU A 119 -4.45 -13.05 -8.29
CA LEU A 119 -5.73 -13.35 -8.92
C LEU A 119 -5.55 -14.41 -10.02
N PRO A 120 -6.47 -15.39 -10.13
CA PRO A 120 -6.47 -16.32 -11.25
C PRO A 120 -6.56 -15.56 -12.57
N GLN A 121 -5.77 -15.94 -13.59
CA GLN A 121 -5.65 -15.22 -14.87
C GLN A 121 -6.98 -14.92 -15.61
N ASN A 122 -8.06 -15.64 -15.29
CA ASN A 122 -9.37 -15.49 -15.90
C ASN A 122 -10.38 -14.73 -15.03
N GLN A 123 -9.97 -14.24 -13.85
CA GLN A 123 -10.82 -13.44 -12.98
C GLN A 123 -10.46 -11.95 -13.13
N PRO A 124 -11.40 -11.10 -13.56
CA PRO A 124 -11.16 -9.67 -13.57
C PRO A 124 -11.08 -9.16 -12.13
N ILE A 125 -10.28 -8.11 -11.94
CA ILE A 125 -10.28 -7.30 -10.72
C ILE A 125 -11.71 -6.82 -10.47
N GLN A 126 -12.25 -7.10 -9.27
CA GLN A 126 -13.59 -6.69 -8.87
C GLN A 126 -13.49 -5.49 -7.91
N LEU A 127 -13.54 -4.28 -8.49
CA LEU A 127 -13.63 -3.03 -7.74
C LEU A 127 -14.94 -2.32 -8.10
N SER A 128 -15.50 -1.58 -7.16
CA SER A 128 -16.54 -0.60 -7.47
C SER A 128 -16.04 0.45 -8.47
N ASP A 129 -16.95 1.00 -9.27
CA ASP A 129 -16.64 2.10 -10.19
C ASP A 129 -16.03 3.30 -9.46
N SER A 130 -16.43 3.53 -8.20
CA SER A 130 -15.88 4.60 -7.36
C SER A 130 -14.40 4.39 -7.05
N LEU A 131 -14.02 3.21 -6.57
CA LEU A 131 -12.62 2.96 -6.22
C LEU A 131 -11.75 2.84 -7.47
N ASN A 132 -12.24 2.12 -8.49
CA ASN A 132 -11.54 1.99 -9.77
C ASN A 132 -11.32 3.36 -10.42
N GLY A 133 -12.34 4.22 -10.47
CA GLY A 133 -12.23 5.57 -11.01
C GLY A 133 -11.20 6.43 -10.26
N LEU A 134 -11.17 6.36 -8.93
CA LEU A 134 -10.19 7.08 -8.11
C LEU A 134 -8.76 6.57 -8.34
N LEU A 135 -8.56 5.24 -8.37
CA LEU A 135 -7.23 4.69 -8.62
C LEU A 135 -6.76 5.00 -10.05
N LEU A 136 -7.65 4.99 -11.05
CA LEU A 136 -7.32 5.41 -12.42
C LEU A 136 -6.91 6.89 -12.46
N SER A 137 -7.62 7.78 -11.75
CA SER A 137 -7.27 9.21 -11.72
C SER A 137 -5.95 9.47 -11.00
N MET A 138 -5.54 8.63 -10.04
CA MET A 138 -4.20 8.68 -9.46
C MET A 138 -3.11 8.23 -10.44
N CYS A 139 -3.43 7.27 -11.32
CA CYS A 139 -2.52 6.64 -12.26
C CYS A 139 -2.50 7.27 -13.66
N GLU A 140 -3.04 8.48 -13.84
CA GLU A 140 -2.96 9.21 -15.10
C GLU A 140 -1.50 9.40 -15.56
N ASP A 141 -1.22 9.16 -16.84
CA ASP A 141 0.13 9.31 -17.41
C ASP A 141 0.64 10.75 -17.27
N MET A 142 -0.25 11.70 -17.53
CA MET A 142 0.04 13.12 -17.42
C MET A 142 -0.07 13.55 -15.97
N ALA A 143 1.07 13.86 -15.34
CA ALA A 143 1.14 14.21 -13.93
C ALA A 143 0.10 15.29 -13.52
N TYR A 144 -0.09 16.34 -14.34
CA TYR A 144 -1.02 17.43 -14.05
C TYR A 144 -2.51 17.04 -14.12
N ARG A 145 -2.84 15.87 -14.67
CA ARG A 145 -4.19 15.29 -14.68
C ARG A 145 -4.45 14.40 -13.47
N ARG A 146 -3.41 14.05 -12.70
CA ARG A 146 -3.57 13.18 -11.53
C ARG A 146 -4.37 13.88 -10.45
N GLU A 147 -5.14 13.08 -9.72
CA GLU A 147 -5.92 13.56 -8.58
C GLU A 147 -5.02 14.17 -7.50
N LYS A 148 -5.49 15.25 -6.88
CA LYS A 148 -4.73 15.91 -5.83
C LYS A 148 -4.87 15.15 -4.52
N LEU A 149 -3.81 15.13 -3.72
CA LEU A 149 -3.80 14.45 -2.42
C LEU A 149 -4.91 14.93 -1.47
N SER A 150 -5.27 16.22 -1.52
CA SER A 150 -6.42 16.77 -0.78
C SER A 150 -7.77 16.19 -1.24
N THR A 151 -7.96 16.05 -2.55
CA THR A 151 -9.20 15.50 -3.12
C THR A 151 -9.30 13.99 -2.91
N ILE A 152 -8.18 13.28 -2.94
CA ILE A 152 -8.08 11.86 -2.54
C ILE A 152 -8.53 11.71 -1.08
N LEU A 153 -8.01 12.55 -0.18
CA LEU A 153 -8.40 12.54 1.24
C LEU A 153 -9.90 12.71 1.41
N GLU A 154 -10.48 13.78 0.85
CA GLU A 154 -11.91 14.09 0.94
C GLU A 154 -12.77 12.93 0.40
N THR A 155 -12.36 12.32 -0.72
CA THR A 155 -13.05 11.19 -1.34
C THR A 155 -13.03 9.98 -0.41
N CYS A 156 -11.87 9.66 0.16
CA CYS A 156 -11.71 8.53 1.08
C CYS A 156 -12.50 8.74 2.38
N GLU A 157 -12.46 9.93 2.98
CA GLU A 157 -13.22 10.26 4.19
C GLU A 157 -14.73 10.16 3.96
N SER A 158 -15.19 10.68 2.82
CA SER A 158 -16.60 10.59 2.40
C SER A 158 -17.04 9.13 2.24
N HIS A 159 -16.21 8.31 1.57
CA HIS A 159 -16.50 6.89 1.40
C HIS A 159 -16.52 6.14 2.74
N HIS A 160 -15.50 6.32 3.60
CA HIS A 160 -15.44 5.70 4.93
C HIS A 160 -16.68 5.98 5.75
N LYS A 161 -17.16 7.24 5.72
CA LYS A 161 -18.40 7.63 6.41
C LYS A 161 -19.64 7.00 5.80
N ALA A 162 -19.74 6.96 4.48
CA ALA A 162 -20.90 6.41 3.77
C ALA A 162 -21.02 4.88 3.92
N ALA A 163 -19.90 4.17 3.81
CA ALA A 163 -19.83 2.72 3.92
C ALA A 163 -19.70 2.22 5.38
N LEU A 164 -19.62 3.13 6.36
CA LEU A 164 -19.44 2.82 7.79
C LEU A 164 -18.19 1.96 8.05
N LEU A 165 -17.11 2.25 7.33
CA LEU A 165 -15.86 1.51 7.48
C LEU A 165 -15.24 1.76 8.86
N PRO A 166 -14.56 0.75 9.45
CA PRO A 166 -13.74 0.96 10.62
C PRO A 166 -12.61 1.97 10.32
N PRO A 167 -12.10 2.66 11.34
CA PRO A 167 -11.02 3.61 11.12
C PRO A 167 -9.77 2.91 10.55
N PRO A 168 -8.99 3.59 9.69
CA PRO A 168 -7.85 2.97 8.98
C PRO A 168 -6.89 2.22 9.90
N ASN A 169 -6.60 2.77 11.08
CA ASN A 169 -5.68 2.17 12.04
C ASN A 169 -6.14 0.78 12.52
N ARG A 170 -7.45 0.55 12.61
CA ARG A 170 -7.99 -0.77 12.95
C ARG A 170 -7.75 -1.76 11.82
N VAL A 171 -8.04 -1.35 10.58
CA VAL A 171 -7.83 -2.22 9.40
C VAL A 171 -6.35 -2.54 9.19
N ILE A 172 -5.48 -1.55 9.31
CA ILE A 172 -4.01 -1.74 9.23
C ILE A 172 -3.54 -2.71 10.30
N LYS A 173 -4.04 -2.59 11.53
CA LYS A 173 -3.72 -3.52 12.61
C LYS A 173 -4.19 -4.94 12.27
N ASP A 174 -5.43 -5.10 11.81
CA ASP A 174 -6.00 -6.41 11.46
C ASP A 174 -5.20 -7.07 10.32
N LEU A 175 -4.77 -6.30 9.31
CA LEU A 175 -3.88 -6.76 8.23
C LEU A 175 -2.55 -7.31 8.77
N VAL A 176 -1.94 -6.62 9.74
CA VAL A 176 -0.66 -7.02 10.34
C VAL A 176 -0.84 -8.21 11.29
N GLU A 177 -1.93 -8.28 12.05
CA GLU A 177 -2.18 -9.39 12.99
C GLU A 177 -2.42 -10.72 12.27
N LYS A 178 -3.10 -10.71 11.12
CA LYS A 178 -3.35 -11.92 10.29
C LYS A 178 -2.04 -12.63 9.92
N LEU A 179 -0.95 -11.89 9.65
CA LEU A 179 0.38 -12.44 9.40
C LEU A 179 0.87 -13.41 10.48
N PHE A 180 0.67 -13.03 11.74
CA PHE A 180 1.18 -13.81 12.88
C PHE A 180 0.28 -15.00 13.19
N CYS A 181 -1.03 -14.91 12.92
CA CYS A 181 -1.97 -16.01 13.10
C CYS A 181 -1.72 -17.16 12.11
N ASP A 182 -1.40 -16.85 10.86
CA ASP A 182 -1.17 -17.88 9.83
C ASP A 182 0.16 -18.63 10.03
N SER A 183 1.18 -17.96 10.58
CA SER A 183 2.42 -18.61 11.04
C SER A 183 2.18 -19.69 12.11
N VAL A 184 1.23 -19.44 13.03
CA VAL A 184 0.86 -20.41 14.08
C VAL A 184 0.05 -21.58 13.52
N ARG A 185 -0.77 -21.35 12.48
CA ARG A 185 -1.57 -22.40 11.84
C ARG A 185 -0.72 -23.33 10.95
N SER A 186 0.27 -22.77 10.25
CA SER A 186 1.21 -23.56 9.42
C SER A 186 2.12 -24.49 10.27
N LYS A 187 2.50 -24.05 11.48
CA LYS A 187 3.26 -24.90 12.44
C LYS A 187 2.44 -26.04 13.07
N LYS A 188 1.11 -25.95 13.08
CA LYS A 188 0.24 -27.04 13.57
C LYS A 188 0.05 -28.17 12.55
N HIS A 189 0.17 -27.87 11.25
CA HIS A 189 0.06 -28.89 10.21
C HIS A 189 1.33 -29.72 10.00
N THR A 190 2.51 -29.17 10.34
CA THR A 190 3.79 -29.89 10.24
C THR A 190 4.07 -30.81 11.42
N ASN A 191 3.50 -30.57 12.60
CA ASN A 191 3.68 -31.42 13.78
C ASN A 191 2.75 -32.65 13.86
N ASN A 192 1.80 -32.81 12.93
CA ASN A 192 0.84 -33.92 12.95
C ASN A 192 1.15 -35.04 11.93
N GLN A 193 2.33 -35.07 11.32
CA GLN A 193 2.71 -36.11 10.33
C GLN A 193 3.88 -37.01 10.75
N THR A 194 4.39 -36.95 11.98
CA THR A 194 5.56 -37.74 12.40
C THR A 194 5.30 -38.86 13.40
N GLU A 195 4.05 -39.18 13.73
CA GLU A 195 3.72 -40.33 14.58
C GLU A 195 2.70 -41.23 13.88
N THR A 196 3.17 -42.21 13.12
CA THR A 196 2.55 -43.55 12.94
C THR A 196 3.34 -44.34 11.89
N PHE A 197 4.49 -44.87 12.28
CA PHE A 197 4.98 -46.13 11.72
C PHE A 197 5.58 -46.96 12.84
N THR A 198 4.72 -47.74 13.49
CA THR A 198 5.13 -48.89 14.29
C THR A 198 4.27 -50.09 13.90
N LEU A 199 4.99 -51.14 13.49
CA LEU A 199 4.68 -52.58 13.53
C LEU A 199 3.83 -53.19 12.39
N GLY A 200 4.52 -54.07 11.67
CA GLY A 200 4.03 -55.08 10.71
C GLY A 200 5.22 -55.85 10.17
#